data_AF-A0A849FEQ0-F1
#
_entry.id   AF-A0A849FEQ0-F1
#
_cell.length_a   1.000
_cell.length_b   1.000
_cell.length_c   1.000
_cell.angle_alpha   90.00
_cell.angle_beta   90.00
_cell.angle_gamma   90.00
#
_symmetry.space_group_name_H-M   'P 1'
#
loop_
_entity.id
_entity.type
_entity.pdbx_description
1 polymer ?
#
loop_
_entity_poly.entity_id
_entity_poly.type
_entity_poly.pdbx_seq_one_letter_code
_entity_poly.pdbx_strand_id
1 'polypeptide(L)' 'MIDASFSDLKDASVFITGGGSGIGAFLTEGFLAQGAKVGFVQRSDASA' A
#
# COMPACT_ATOMS: atom_id res chain seq x y z
N MET A 1 6.07 -8.15 -18.85
CA MET A 1 5.62 -6.87 -18.25
C MET A 1 6.87 -6.22 -17.66
N ILE A 2 7.11 -4.93 -17.92
CA ILE A 2 8.13 -4.17 -17.21
C ILE A 2 7.39 -3.49 -16.06
N ASP A 3 7.54 -4.02 -14.86
CA ASP A 3 7.02 -3.38 -13.66
C ASP A 3 7.94 -2.20 -13.29
N ALA A 4 7.36 -1.03 -13.05
CA ALA A 4 8.12 0.11 -12.59
C ALA A 4 8.67 -0.18 -11.18
N SER A 5 9.97 0.05 -10.99
CA SER A 5 10.64 -0.13 -9.70
C SER A 5 11.16 1.21 -9.21
N PHE A 6 10.81 1.56 -7.97
CA PHE A 6 11.21 2.79 -7.29
C PHE A 6 12.09 2.44 -6.09
N SER A 7 13.40 2.56 -6.25
CA SER A 7 14.38 2.07 -5.26
C SER A 7 14.31 2.80 -3.92
N ASP A 8 13.82 4.04 -3.91
CA ASP A 8 13.64 4.89 -2.74
C ASP A 8 12.47 4.46 -1.84
N LEU A 9 11.55 3.63 -2.35
CA LEU A 9 10.44 3.10 -1.57
C LEU A 9 10.82 1.92 -0.68
N LYS A 10 11.97 1.29 -0.94
CA LYS A 10 12.46 0.18 -0.12
C LYS A 10 12.67 0.66 1.32
N ASP A 11 12.08 -0.05 2.28
CA ASP A 11 12.10 0.25 3.72
C ASP A 11 11.46 1.58 4.14
N ALA A 12 10.93 2.36 3.20
CA ALA A 12 10.23 3.61 3.49
C ALA A 12 8.92 3.35 4.24
N SER A 13 8.62 4.15 5.25
CA SER A 13 7.33 4.09 5.96
C SER A 13 6.27 4.85 5.18
N VAL A 14 5.17 4.18 4.85
CA VAL A 14 4.05 4.75 4.10
C VAL A 14 2.77 4.60 4.91
N PHE A 15 2.02 5.69 5.08
CA PHE A 15 0.73 5.68 5.75
C PHE A 15 -0.41 5.98 4.77
N ILE A 16 -1.36 5.05 4.62
CA ILE A 16 -2.45 5.15 3.64
C ILE A 16 -3.80 5.22 4.37
N THR A 17 -4.60 6.25 4.06
CA THR A 17 -6.01 6.29 4.46
C THR A 17 -6.88 5.63 3.39
N GLY A 18 -7.91 4.90 3.81
CA GLY A 18 -8.75 4.15 2.88
C GLY A 18 -8.09 2.89 2.30
N GLY A 19 -7.00 2.40 2.90
CA GLY A 19 -6.14 1.36 2.31
C GLY A 19 -6.72 -0.06 2.26
N GLY A 20 -7.93 -0.28 2.80
CA GLY A 20 -8.52 -1.63 2.93
C GLY A 20 -9.40 -2.08 1.77
N SER A 21 -9.71 -1.22 0.79
CA SER A 21 -10.55 -1.61 -0.36
C SER A 21 -10.34 -0.73 -1.58
N GLY A 22 -10.82 -1.19 -2.75
CA GLY A 22 -10.81 -0.43 -4.00
C GLY A 22 -9.43 0.11 -4.37
N ILE A 23 -9.36 1.39 -4.73
CA ILE A 23 -8.12 2.07 -5.13
C ILE A 23 -7.11 2.09 -3.97
N GLY A 24 -7.57 2.28 -2.73
CA GLY A 24 -6.67 2.33 -1.57
C GLY A 24 -5.99 0.98 -1.30
N ALA A 25 -6.69 -0.14 -1.51
CA ALA A 25 -6.09 -1.47 -1.45
C ALA A 25 -5.04 -1.67 -2.54
N PHE A 26 -5.35 -1.26 -3.78
CA PHE A 26 -4.38 -1.34 -4.88
C PHE A 26 -3.10 -0.53 -4.61
N LEU A 27 -3.24 0.67 -4.02
CA LEU A 27 -2.07 1.46 -3.60
C LEU A 27 -1.30 0.75 -2.48
N THR A 28 -1.99 0.19 -1.48
CA THR A 28 -1.36 -0.56 -0.39
C THR A 28 -0.54 -1.73 -0.94
N GLU A 29 -1.12 -2.55 -1.81
CA GLU A 29 -0.43 -3.66 -2.49
C GLU A 29 0.75 -3.18 -3.33
N GLY A 30 0.58 -2.09 -4.08
CA GLY A 30 1.63 -1.49 -4.88
C GLY A 30 2.83 -1.07 -4.04
N PHE A 31 2.63 -0.34 -2.95
CA PHE A 31 3.72 0.07 -2.05
C PHE A 31 4.38 -1.12 -1.35
N LEU A 32 3.60 -2.13 -0.94
CA LEU A 32 4.15 -3.38 -0.39
C LEU A 32 5.04 -4.10 -1.42
N ALA A 33 4.62 -4.17 -2.68
CA ALA A 33 5.39 -4.78 -3.76
C ALA A 33 6.72 -4.04 -4.05
N GLN A 34 6.79 -2.74 -3.73
CA GLN A 34 8.03 -1.95 -3.82
C GLN A 34 8.95 -2.12 -2.59
N GLY A 35 8.54 -2.90 -1.57
CA GLY A 35 9.31 -3.14 -0.35
C GLY A 35 9.15 -2.06 0.73
N ALA A 36 8.10 -1.24 0.64
CA ALA A 36 7.79 -0.26 1.67
C ALA A 36 7.18 -0.91 2.93
N LYS A 37 7.27 -0.22 4.06
CA LYS A 37 6.61 -0.57 5.32
C LYS A 37 5.29 0.18 5.39
N VAL A 38 4.21 -0.49 5.04
CA VAL A 38 2.90 0.14 4.89
C VAL A 38 2.05 -0.06 6.12
N GLY A 39 1.58 1.05 6.70
CA GLY A 39 0.46 1.08 7.63
C GLY A 39 -0.74 1.71 6.93
N PHE A 40 -1.94 1.16 7.11
CA PHE A 40 -3.15 1.78 6.57
C PHE A 40 -4.29 1.78 7.58
N VAL A 41 -5.24 2.68 7.36
CA VAL A 41 -6.50 2.74 8.09
C VAL A 41 -7.67 2.73 7.11
N GLN A 42 -8.78 2.13 7.51
CA GLN A 42 -10.02 2.08 6.75
C GLN A 42 -11.19 2.35 7.70
N ARG A 43 -12.31 2.85 7.17
CA ARG A 43 -13.51 3.10 7.99
C ARG A 43 -14.08 1.82 8.60
N SER A 44 -14.12 0.76 7.81
CA SER A 44 -14.59 -0.56 8.23
C SER A 44 -13.40 -1.47 8.48
N ASP A 45 -13.59 -2.48 9.32
CA ASP A 45 -12.59 -3.52 9.55
C ASP A 45 -12.49 -4.49 8.35
N ALA A 46 -11.65 -5.52 8.49
CA ALA A 46 -11.45 -6.51 7.44
C ALA A 46 -12.63 -7.47 7.22
N SER A 47 -13.70 -7.40 8.04
CA SER A 47 -14.86 -8.29 7.95
C SER A 47 -16.05 -7.69 7.21
N ALA A 48 -15.98 -6.39 6.88
CA ALA A 48 -17.05 -5.65 6.22
C ALA A 48 -17.11 -5.84 4.70
#